data_AF-A0A7Y8M8C2-F1
#
_entry.id   AF-A0A7Y8M8C2-F1
#
_cell.length_a   1.000
_cell.length_b   1.000
_cell.length_c   1.000
_cell.angle_alpha   90.00
_cell.angle_beta   90.00
_cell.angle_gamma   90.00
#
_symmetry.space_group_name_H-M   'P 1'
#
loop_
_entity.id
_entity.type
_entity.pdbx_description
1 polymer ?
#
loop_
_entity_poly.entity_id
_entity_poly.type
_entity_poly.pdbx_seq_one_letter_code
_entity_poly.pdbx_strand_id
1 'polypeptide(L)'
;MNNIFNAGVLSAVLAAFVLAGCEGVTTGERDFQIPVAASEDGSFGPVLIKLSPDMSPVAINFKAQHGDDPAEIGKWNSYRASLSRNGSVVASGSFNINHSGTIDSPMGATYVTQTMLKVMSPETGEYELHILPLKPVEVTLTHTEIEVRKNIQTAPANP
;
A
#
# COMPACT_ATOMS: atom_id res chain seq x y z
N MET A 1 15.75 -44.04 -58.72
CA MET A 1 14.85 -42.87 -58.74
C MET A 1 14.22 -42.79 -57.36
N ASN A 2 14.37 -41.63 -56.71
CA ASN A 2 14.50 -41.51 -55.26
C ASN A 2 13.21 -41.69 -54.46
N ASN A 3 13.43 -42.24 -53.27
CA ASN A 3 12.54 -42.48 -52.16
C ASN A 3 12.29 -41.22 -51.31
N ILE A 4 11.07 -41.13 -50.79
CA ILE A 4 10.67 -40.86 -49.39
C ILE A 4 10.85 -39.45 -48.79
N PHE A 5 9.70 -38.96 -48.32
CA PHE A 5 9.37 -37.95 -47.30
C PHE A 5 10.45 -37.63 -46.24
N ASN A 6 10.65 -36.33 -45.99
CA ASN A 6 11.13 -35.77 -44.71
C ASN A 6 10.38 -34.43 -44.52
N ALA A 7 9.38 -34.35 -43.63
CA ALA A 7 9.52 -34.14 -42.18
C ALA A 7 10.19 -32.79 -41.87
N GLY A 8 9.35 -31.76 -41.70
CA GLY A 8 9.74 -30.44 -41.22
C GLY A 8 8.60 -29.85 -40.41
N VAL A 9 8.30 -30.50 -39.28
CA VAL A 9 7.42 -29.97 -38.23
C VAL A 9 8.11 -28.75 -37.62
N LEU A 10 7.66 -27.55 -37.96
CA LEU A 10 8.08 -26.35 -37.22
C LEU A 10 7.11 -26.16 -36.06
N SER A 11 7.53 -26.66 -34.90
CA SER A 11 6.82 -26.49 -33.64
C SER A 11 6.78 -25.03 -33.19
N ALA A 12 5.63 -24.70 -32.61
CA ALA A 12 5.28 -23.51 -31.86
C ALA A 12 6.32 -23.10 -30.81
N VAL A 13 6.54 -21.78 -30.69
CA VAL A 13 6.60 -21.07 -29.40
C VAL A 13 6.11 -19.63 -29.68
N LEU A 14 4.79 -19.42 -29.74
CA LEU A 14 4.28 -18.05 -29.58
C LEU A 14 4.20 -17.81 -28.08
N ALA A 15 5.12 -16.96 -27.61
CA ALA A 15 5.28 -16.59 -26.23
C ALA A 15 3.94 -16.24 -25.59
N ALA A 16 3.56 -17.02 -24.57
CA ALA A 16 2.61 -16.57 -23.58
C ALA A 16 3.20 -15.31 -22.94
N PHE A 17 2.72 -14.14 -23.36
CA PHE A 17 2.77 -12.95 -22.53
C PHE A 17 1.92 -13.28 -21.30
N VAL A 18 2.59 -13.83 -20.29
CA VAL A 18 2.08 -13.82 -18.93
C VAL A 18 1.78 -12.36 -18.66
N LEU A 19 0.50 -12.08 -18.49
CA LEU A 19 -0.01 -10.84 -17.94
C LEU A 19 0.86 -10.54 -16.71
N ALA A 20 1.82 -9.63 -16.86
CA ALA A 20 2.39 -8.94 -15.73
C ALA A 20 1.18 -8.29 -15.07
N GLY A 21 0.75 -8.85 -13.95
CA GLY A 21 -0.32 -8.26 -13.19
C GLY A 21 0.04 -6.81 -12.94
N CYS A 22 -0.96 -5.94 -12.99
CA CYS A 22 -0.90 -4.66 -12.30
C CYS A 22 -0.81 -4.91 -10.79
N GLU A 23 0.24 -5.59 -10.32
CA GLU A 23 0.47 -5.94 -8.93
C GLU A 23 1.29 -4.84 -8.27
N GLY A 24 0.69 -3.65 -8.24
CA GLY A 24 0.99 -2.67 -7.22
C GLY A 24 0.21 -2.96 -5.94
N VAL A 25 0.10 -4.20 -5.46
CA VAL A 25 -0.76 -4.51 -4.31
C VAL A 25 -0.13 -5.57 -3.40
N THR A 26 0.59 -5.08 -2.38
CA THR A 26 0.98 -5.80 -1.15
C THR A 26 1.80 -7.10 -1.30
N THR A 27 3.09 -6.99 -1.59
CA THR A 27 4.05 -8.11 -1.39
C THR A 27 4.32 -8.39 0.10
N GLY A 28 4.86 -9.56 0.43
CA GLY A 28 5.25 -9.94 1.80
C GLY A 28 4.14 -10.58 2.63
N GLU A 29 4.49 -11.07 3.82
CA GLU A 29 3.57 -11.72 4.76
C GLU A 29 2.94 -10.67 5.68
N ARG A 30 1.61 -10.71 5.86
CA ARG A 30 0.93 -9.85 6.83
C ARG A 30 1.31 -10.30 8.24
N ASP A 31 1.91 -9.41 9.02
CA ASP A 31 2.28 -9.71 10.41
C ASP A 31 1.13 -9.36 11.36
N PHE A 32 0.62 -8.13 11.30
CA PHE A 32 -0.53 -7.70 12.09
C PHE A 32 -1.30 -6.54 11.46
N GLN A 33 -2.48 -6.31 12.04
CA GLN A 33 -3.40 -5.24 11.67
C GLN A 33 -3.92 -4.55 12.94
N ILE A 34 -3.90 -3.21 12.93
CA ILE A 34 -4.27 -2.38 14.08
C ILE A 34 -5.37 -1.42 13.65
N PRO A 35 -6.59 -1.48 14.23
CA PRO A 35 -7.61 -0.47 13.97
C PRO A 35 -7.16 0.88 14.54
N VAL A 36 -7.47 1.95 13.82
CA VAL A 36 -7.12 3.33 14.21
C VAL A 36 -8.35 4.21 14.07
N ALA A 37 -8.59 5.05 15.08
CA ALA A 37 -9.58 6.10 15.00
C ALA A 37 -8.96 7.36 14.38
N ALA A 38 -9.75 8.07 13.59
CA ALA A 38 -9.42 9.43 13.19
C ALA A 38 -9.61 10.37 14.39
N SER A 39 -8.69 11.32 14.55
CA SER A 39 -8.86 12.48 15.42
C SER A 39 -9.77 13.53 14.76
N GLU A 40 -10.21 14.54 15.52
CA GLU A 40 -11.06 15.63 15.01
C GLU A 40 -10.42 16.42 13.86
N ASP A 41 -9.09 16.52 13.83
CA ASP A 41 -8.35 17.20 12.77
C ASP A 41 -8.12 16.33 11.53
N GLY A 42 -8.54 15.06 11.55
CA GLY A 42 -8.33 14.08 10.48
C GLY A 42 -6.99 13.35 10.55
N SER A 43 -6.20 13.54 11.62
CA SER A 43 -5.00 12.74 11.89
C SER A 43 -5.34 11.32 12.36
N PHE A 44 -4.35 10.43 12.28
CA PHE A 44 -4.42 9.09 12.85
C PHE A 44 -3.18 8.80 13.69
N GLY A 45 -3.38 8.19 14.86
CA GLY A 45 -2.32 7.81 15.79
C GLY A 45 -2.12 8.78 16.97
N PRO A 46 -1.05 8.62 17.76
CA PRO A 46 0.07 7.70 17.55
C PRO A 46 -0.33 6.21 17.58
N VAL A 47 0.30 5.41 16.71
CA VAL A 47 0.19 3.95 16.71
C VAL A 47 1.54 3.34 17.08
N LEU A 48 1.57 2.49 18.11
CA LEU A 48 2.77 1.76 18.50
C LEU A 48 2.92 0.50 17.66
N ILE A 49 4.07 0.36 17.01
CA ILE A 49 4.42 -0.73 16.11
C ILE A 49 5.68 -1.40 16.63
N LYS A 50 5.61 -2.68 16.97
CA LYS A 50 6.78 -3.48 17.32
C LYS A 50 7.44 -3.97 16.03
N LEU A 51 8.67 -3.55 15.80
CA LEU A 51 9.46 -4.00 14.66
C LEU A 51 10.75 -4.66 15.14
N SER A 52 11.27 -5.58 14.34
CA SER A 52 12.53 -6.28 14.59
C SER A 52 13.29 -6.56 13.28
N PRO A 53 14.60 -6.82 13.34
CA PRO A 53 15.43 -7.03 12.15
C PRO A 53 14.96 -8.19 11.26
N ASP A 54 14.41 -9.26 11.84
CA ASP A 54 13.89 -10.42 11.12
C ASP A 54 12.61 -10.14 10.31
N MET A 55 11.93 -9.02 10.57
CA MET A 55 10.78 -8.58 9.77
C MET A 55 11.19 -7.78 8.52
N SER A 56 12.46 -7.36 8.43
CA SER A 56 12.91 -6.41 7.41
C SER A 56 13.08 -7.07 6.03
N PRO A 57 12.68 -6.39 4.94
CA PRO A 57 12.03 -5.07 4.88
C PRO A 57 10.52 -5.14 5.23
N VAL A 58 10.02 -4.04 5.81
CA VAL A 58 8.62 -3.91 6.24
C VAL A 58 7.87 -2.89 5.38
N ALA A 59 6.65 -3.22 4.94
CA ALA A 59 5.68 -2.26 4.43
C ALA A 59 4.65 -1.93 5.50
N ILE A 60 4.42 -0.64 5.71
CA ILE A 60 3.34 -0.13 6.56
C ILE A 60 2.28 0.46 5.63
N ASN A 61 1.10 -0.15 5.62
CA ASN A 61 -0.01 0.20 4.75
C ASN A 61 -1.14 0.84 5.56
N PHE A 62 -1.79 1.82 4.97
CA PHE A 62 -3.04 2.39 5.44
C PHE A 62 -4.18 1.73 4.69
N LYS A 63 -5.20 1.28 5.40
CA LYS A 63 -6.44 0.78 4.82
C LYS A 63 -7.62 1.49 5.46
N ALA A 64 -8.60 1.88 4.65
CA ALA A 64 -9.82 2.48 5.14
C ALA A 64 -11.00 2.17 4.19
N GLN A 65 -12.20 2.35 4.70
CA GLN A 65 -13.42 2.42 3.89
C GLN A 65 -13.70 3.87 3.50
N HIS A 66 -14.15 4.07 2.26
CA HIS A 66 -14.70 5.36 1.84
C HIS A 66 -16.09 5.57 2.44
N GLY A 67 -16.43 6.83 2.70
CA GLY A 67 -17.83 7.24 2.89
C GLY A 67 -18.65 7.09 1.60
N ASP A 68 -19.95 7.37 1.69
CA ASP A 68 -20.90 7.29 0.58
C ASP A 68 -21.44 8.66 0.14
N ASP A 69 -20.85 9.77 0.61
CA ASP A 69 -21.29 11.13 0.30
C ASP A 69 -20.89 11.55 -1.13
N PRO A 70 -21.85 11.76 -2.05
CA PRO A 70 -21.57 12.21 -3.41
C PRO A 70 -20.87 13.58 -3.49
N ALA A 71 -20.97 14.41 -2.45
CA ALA A 71 -20.27 15.69 -2.38
C ALA A 71 -18.74 15.53 -2.26
N GLU A 72 -18.24 14.33 -1.97
CA GLU A 72 -16.81 14.02 -1.89
C GLU A 72 -16.20 13.59 -3.22
N ILE A 73 -17.02 13.36 -4.26
CA ILE A 73 -16.54 12.95 -5.59
C ILE A 73 -15.49 13.92 -6.13
N GLY A 74 -14.34 13.38 -6.54
CA GLY A 74 -13.22 14.15 -7.06
C GLY A 74 -12.37 14.86 -6.00
N LYS A 75 -12.72 14.75 -4.71
CA LYS A 75 -11.92 15.29 -3.61
C LYS A 75 -10.79 14.35 -3.18
N TRP A 76 -9.82 14.92 -2.49
CA TRP A 76 -8.58 14.26 -2.11
C TRP A 76 -8.15 14.64 -0.70
N ASN A 77 -7.80 13.65 0.09
CA ASN A 77 -7.01 13.84 1.31
C ASN A 77 -5.52 13.63 0.99
N SER A 78 -4.68 14.46 1.59
CA SER A 78 -3.22 14.36 1.51
C SER A 78 -2.67 14.22 2.91
N TYR A 79 -1.84 13.20 3.13
CA TYR A 79 -1.30 12.87 4.44
C TYR A 79 0.22 12.75 4.40
N ARG A 80 0.83 12.97 5.57
CA ARG A 80 2.22 12.62 5.87
C ARG A 80 2.24 11.55 6.95
N ALA A 81 2.85 10.42 6.64
CA ALA A 81 3.20 9.39 7.61
C ALA A 81 4.62 9.63 8.11
N SER A 82 4.81 9.57 9.43
CA SER A 82 6.13 9.65 10.08
C SER A 82 6.25 8.49 11.05
N LEU A 83 7.34 7.72 10.91
CA LEU A 83 7.71 6.66 11.85
C LEU A 83 8.87 7.17 12.69
N SER A 84 8.70 7.15 14.01
CA SER A 84 9.68 7.63 14.98
C SER A 84 10.10 6.52 15.93
N ARG A 85 11.32 6.62 16.47
CA ARG A 85 11.79 5.80 17.58
C ARG A 85 12.51 6.70 18.57
N ASN A 86 12.14 6.58 19.85
CA ASN A 86 12.68 7.45 20.92
C ASN A 86 12.60 8.94 20.56
N GLY A 87 11.47 9.37 19.99
CA GLY A 87 11.24 10.76 19.55
C GLY A 87 11.97 11.19 18.27
N SER A 88 12.82 10.35 17.68
CA SER A 88 13.54 10.66 16.43
C SER A 88 12.83 10.02 15.23
N VAL A 89 12.51 10.82 14.21
CA VAL A 89 11.91 10.32 12.96
C VAL A 89 12.93 9.48 12.20
N VAL A 90 12.62 8.20 11.98
CA VAL A 90 13.46 7.23 11.25
C VAL A 90 12.99 7.01 9.82
N ALA A 91 11.71 7.29 9.52
CA ALA A 91 11.17 7.26 8.16
C ALA A 91 10.01 8.25 8.03
N SER A 92 9.83 8.82 6.83
CA SER A 92 8.64 9.60 6.52
C SER A 92 8.25 9.46 5.05
N GLY A 93 6.97 9.65 4.77
CA GLY A 93 6.40 9.52 3.44
C GLY A 93 5.11 10.31 3.35
N SER A 94 4.71 10.67 2.13
CA SER A 94 3.41 11.29 1.88
C SER A 94 2.59 10.39 0.98
N PHE A 95 1.28 10.37 1.21
CA PHE A 95 0.34 9.60 0.41
C PHE A 95 -0.96 10.36 0.27
N ASN A 96 -1.72 10.02 -0.77
CA ASN A 96 -3.00 10.66 -1.05
C ASN A 96 -4.09 9.61 -1.14
N ILE A 97 -5.30 9.98 -0.73
CA ILE A 97 -6.49 9.16 -0.85
C ILE A 97 -7.54 10.01 -1.55
N ASN A 98 -8.06 9.52 -2.67
CA ASN A 98 -9.17 10.16 -3.39
C ASN A 98 -10.47 9.43 -3.17
N HIS A 99 -11.58 10.16 -3.22
CA HIS A 99 -12.87 9.52 -3.42
C HIS A 99 -12.93 8.96 -4.85
N SER A 100 -13.08 7.65 -5.00
CA SER A 100 -13.04 6.97 -6.31
C SER A 100 -14.40 6.86 -7.01
N GLY A 101 -15.47 7.33 -6.36
CA GLY A 101 -16.81 7.41 -6.93
C GLY A 101 -16.94 8.35 -8.13
N THR A 102 -18.01 8.14 -8.90
CA THR A 102 -18.40 8.95 -10.06
C THR A 102 -19.86 9.38 -9.94
N ILE A 103 -20.34 10.27 -10.81
CA ILE A 103 -21.75 10.68 -10.81
C ILE A 103 -22.69 9.47 -11.00
N ASP A 104 -22.32 8.52 -11.85
CA ASP A 104 -23.10 7.32 -12.14
C ASP A 104 -22.92 6.21 -11.09
N SER A 105 -21.83 6.27 -10.31
CA SER A 105 -21.54 5.33 -9.21
C SER A 105 -20.91 6.09 -8.03
N PRO A 106 -21.72 6.80 -7.23
CA PRO A 106 -21.21 7.72 -6.22
C PRO A 106 -20.36 7.05 -5.14
N MET A 107 -20.59 5.76 -4.85
CA MET A 107 -19.85 5.03 -3.82
C MET A 107 -18.40 4.68 -4.21
N GLY A 108 -18.10 4.54 -5.51
CA GLY A 108 -16.78 4.10 -5.96
C GLY A 108 -16.31 2.77 -5.37
N ALA A 109 -15.00 2.64 -5.16
CA ALA A 109 -14.42 1.51 -4.46
C ALA A 109 -14.74 1.60 -2.95
N THR A 110 -15.22 0.51 -2.36
CA THR A 110 -15.57 0.46 -0.93
C THR A 110 -14.35 0.66 -0.02
N TYR A 111 -13.18 0.16 -0.44
CA TYR A 111 -11.95 0.19 0.35
C TYR A 111 -10.81 0.80 -0.45
N VAL A 112 -9.93 1.52 0.26
CA VAL A 112 -8.62 1.95 -0.21
C VAL A 112 -7.53 1.26 0.59
N THR A 113 -6.44 0.88 -0.06
CA THR A 113 -5.22 0.41 0.61
C THR A 113 -4.01 1.07 -0.04
N GLN A 114 -3.17 1.71 0.78
CA GLN A 114 -2.04 2.48 0.30
C GLN A 114 -0.80 2.19 1.16
N THR A 115 0.31 1.78 0.53
CA THR A 115 1.59 1.72 1.22
C THR A 115 2.06 3.13 1.54
N MET A 116 2.20 3.44 2.83
CA MET A 116 2.67 4.74 3.32
C MET A 116 4.20 4.78 3.41
N LEU A 117 4.79 3.71 3.95
CA LEU A 117 6.21 3.60 4.24
C LEU A 117 6.71 2.20 3.87
N LYS A 118 7.92 2.14 3.31
CA LYS A 118 8.74 0.93 3.23
C LYS A 118 10.00 1.18 4.05
N VAL A 119 10.22 0.40 5.10
CA VAL A 119 11.29 0.67 6.08
C VAL A 119 12.16 -0.56 6.29
N MET A 120 13.44 -0.30 6.50
CA MET A 120 14.36 -1.26 7.11
C MET A 120 14.29 -1.05 8.62
N SER A 121 14.10 -2.11 9.40
CA SER A 121 14.11 -2.05 10.85
C SER A 121 15.44 -2.64 11.36
N PRO A 122 16.52 -1.84 11.48
CA PRO A 122 17.83 -2.37 11.85
C PRO A 122 17.88 -2.87 13.29
N GLU A 123 16.92 -2.47 14.13
CA GLU A 123 16.89 -2.76 15.55
C GLU A 123 15.49 -3.16 16.02
N THR A 124 15.44 -4.05 17.01
CA THR A 124 14.20 -4.40 17.69
C THR A 124 13.75 -3.26 18.60
N GLY A 125 12.46 -2.91 18.53
CA GLY A 125 11.88 -1.92 19.42
C GLY A 125 10.45 -1.53 19.07
N GLU A 126 9.89 -0.63 19.89
CA GLU A 126 8.65 0.06 19.62
C GLU A 126 8.92 1.32 18.79
N TYR A 127 8.14 1.47 17.72
CA TYR A 127 8.17 2.61 16.83
C TYR A 127 6.80 3.29 16.87
N GLU A 128 6.79 4.61 16.87
CA GLU A 128 5.58 5.44 16.88
C GLU A 128 5.28 5.89 15.45
N LEU A 129 4.13 5.48 14.94
CA LEU A 129 3.60 5.96 13.68
C LEU A 129 2.60 7.10 13.91
N HIS A 130 2.85 8.24 13.27
CA HIS A 130 1.91 9.35 13.18
C HIS A 130 1.50 9.57 11.73
N ILE A 131 0.21 9.83 11.50
CA ILE A 131 -0.33 10.19 10.19
C ILE A 131 -1.04 11.52 10.34
N LEU A 132 -0.48 12.56 9.73
CA LEU A 132 -1.00 13.92 9.85
C LEU A 132 -1.53 14.40 8.50
N PRO A 133 -2.71 15.05 8.45
CA PRO A 133 -3.19 15.67 7.23
C PRO A 133 -2.30 16.85 6.85
N LEU A 134 -2.02 17.00 5.55
CA LEU A 134 -1.24 18.10 4.99
C LEU A 134 -2.10 19.34 4.66
N LYS A 135 -3.41 19.14 4.62
CA LYS A 135 -4.47 20.13 4.40
C LYS A 135 -5.75 19.62 5.08
N PRO A 136 -6.78 20.46 5.32
CA PRO A 136 -8.06 19.98 5.84
C PRO A 136 -8.58 18.77 5.05
N VAL A 137 -9.11 17.78 5.76
CA VAL A 137 -9.66 16.56 5.15
C VAL A 137 -10.95 16.86 4.41
N GLU A 138 -11.10 16.25 3.24
CA GLU A 138 -12.15 16.50 2.27
C GLU A 138 -12.90 15.22 1.87
N VAL A 139 -12.34 14.05 2.20
CA VAL A 139 -12.93 12.72 1.99
C VAL A 139 -13.10 12.04 3.35
N THR A 140 -14.28 11.51 3.62
CA THR A 140 -14.59 10.78 4.84
C THR A 140 -14.02 9.37 4.76
N LEU A 141 -13.27 8.98 5.79
CA LEU A 141 -12.68 7.65 5.93
C LEU A 141 -13.19 6.99 7.20
N THR A 142 -13.69 5.76 7.08
CA THR A 142 -14.18 4.96 8.20
C THR A 142 -13.44 3.62 8.26
N HIS A 143 -13.62 2.87 9.36
CA HIS A 143 -12.99 1.54 9.55
C HIS A 143 -11.50 1.53 9.16
N THR A 144 -10.75 2.50 9.69
CA THR A 144 -9.35 2.70 9.34
C THR A 144 -8.46 1.70 10.09
N GLU A 145 -7.48 1.15 9.38
CA GLU A 145 -6.59 0.10 9.84
C GLU A 145 -5.16 0.37 9.36
N ILE A 146 -4.17 0.18 10.23
CA ILE A 146 -2.76 0.05 9.83
C ILE A 146 -2.47 -1.44 9.64
N GLU A 147 -1.96 -1.80 8.47
CA GLU A 147 -1.45 -3.15 8.19
C GLU A 147 0.06 -3.11 8.08
N VAL A 148 0.73 -4.01 8.81
CA VAL A 148 2.17 -4.21 8.73
C VAL A 148 2.46 -5.52 8.02
N ARG A 149 3.29 -5.46 6.98
CA ARG A 149 3.74 -6.62 6.22
C ARG A 149 5.25 -6.74 6.28
N LYS A 150 5.75 -7.93 6.58
CA LYS A 150 7.18 -8.24 6.67
C LYS A 150 7.69 -8.91 5.40
N ASN A 151 9.01 -8.92 5.24
CA ASN A 151 9.73 -9.59 4.15
C ASN A 151 9.20 -9.20 2.76
N ILE A 152 8.94 -7.91 2.56
CA ILE A 152 8.45 -7.40 1.28
C ILE A 152 9.54 -7.47 0.19
N GLN A 153 9.14 -7.53 -1.08
CA GLN A 153 10.11 -7.39 -2.17
C GLN A 153 10.48 -5.91 -2.32
N THR A 154 11.78 -5.62 -2.31
CA THR A 154 12.31 -4.32 -2.73
C THR A 154 12.70 -4.39 -4.20
N ALA A 155 12.49 -3.31 -4.95
CA ALA A 155 12.95 -3.26 -6.33
C ALA A 155 14.47 -3.49 -6.35
N PRO A 156 15.01 -4.24 -7.34
CA PRO A 156 16.44 -4.38 -7.46
C PRO A 156 17.06 -2.98 -7.58
N ALA A 157 18.13 -2.73 -6.82
CA ALA A 157 18.92 -1.52 -7.01
C ALA A 157 19.41 -1.51 -8.47
N ASN A 158 19.03 -0.48 -9.24
CA ASN A 158 19.62 -0.30 -10.55
C ASN A 158 21.13 -0.07 -10.36
N PRO A 159 21.99 -0.86 -11.04
CA PRO A 159 23.44 -0.73 -10.93
C PRO A 159 23.96 0.60 -11.46
#